data_AF-A0A3D0N6B2-F1
#
_entry.id   AF-A0A3D0N6B2-F1
#
_cell.length_a   1.000
_cell.length_b   1.000
_cell.length_c   1.000
_cell.angle_alpha   90.00
_cell.angle_beta   90.00
_cell.angle_gamma   90.00
#
_symmetry.space_group_name_H-M   'P 1'
#
loop_
_entity.id
_entity.type
_entity.pdbx_description
1 polymer ?
#
loop_
_entity_poly.entity_id
_entity_poly.type
_entity_poly.pdbx_seq_one_letter_code
_entity_poly.pdbx_strand_id
1 'polypeptide(L)'
;MLPYTLILFALIVANGIFAMAEIAVVSARPTRLRQMAESGNTGARAALDLSGNPGRFLATIQIGITLVGVGAGAFGEATLTQHLEPSLRGVFGASSRTAAAAVVVIGITYFTLVIGELAPKNLGLRYSEGIASA
;
A
#
# COMPACT_ATOMS: atom_id res chain seq x y z
N MET A 1 2.99 18.30 -13.74
CA MET A 1 3.67 17.73 -12.54
C MET A 1 2.70 17.43 -11.41
N LEU A 2 1.98 18.43 -10.88
CA LEU A 2 0.96 18.23 -9.83
C LEU A 2 -0.01 17.05 -10.02
N PRO A 3 -0.64 16.82 -11.20
CA PRO A 3 -1.59 15.72 -11.35
C PRO A 3 -0.96 14.33 -11.23
N TYR A 4 0.26 14.13 -11.76
CA TYR A 4 0.94 12.83 -11.73
C TYR A 4 1.44 12.46 -10.33
N THR A 5 1.97 13.45 -9.60
CA THR A 5 2.41 13.25 -8.22
C THR A 5 1.24 12.94 -7.29
N LEU A 6 0.06 13.57 -7.52
CA LEU A 6 -1.16 13.24 -6.80
C LEU A 6 -1.64 11.81 -7.06
N ILE A 7 -1.57 11.34 -8.30
CA ILE A 7 -1.91 9.95 -8.65
C ILE A 7 -0.96 8.97 -7.95
N LEU A 8 0.35 9.23 -7.97
CA LEU A 8 1.34 8.41 -7.28
C LEU A 8 1.08 8.35 -5.76
N PHE A 9 0.78 9.50 -5.15
CA PHE A 9 0.48 9.57 -3.73
C PHE A 9 -0.82 8.81 -3.39
N ALA A 10 -1.87 8.98 -4.20
CA ALA A 10 -3.13 8.25 -4.05
C ALA A 10 -2.95 6.74 -4.17
N LEU A 11 -2.11 6.28 -5.12
CA LEU A 11 -1.74 4.88 -5.27
C LEU A 11 -1.04 4.36 -4.00
N ILE A 12 -0.01 5.05 -3.50
CA ILE A 12 0.70 4.61 -2.28
C ILE A 12 -0.25 4.52 -1.07
N VAL A 13 -1.14 5.50 -0.90
CA VAL A 13 -2.15 5.49 0.17
C VAL A 13 -3.13 4.33 0.01
N ALA A 14 -3.64 4.10 -1.20
CA ALA A 14 -4.51 2.97 -1.49
C ALA A 14 -3.83 1.63 -1.18
N ASN A 15 -2.55 1.48 -1.54
CA ASN A 15 -1.76 0.29 -1.19
C ASN A 15 -1.73 0.07 0.32
N GLY A 16 -1.47 1.14 1.07
CA GLY A 16 -1.41 1.08 2.53
C GLY A 16 -2.74 0.66 3.14
N ILE A 17 -3.85 1.19 2.62
CA ILE A 17 -5.20 0.81 3.07
C ILE A 17 -5.45 -0.68 2.81
N PHE A 18 -5.14 -1.17 1.62
CA PHE A 18 -5.29 -2.59 1.27
C PHE A 18 -4.44 -3.50 2.16
N ALA A 19 -3.15 -3.17 2.34
CA ALA A 19 -2.24 -3.91 3.19
C ALA A 19 -2.66 -3.91 4.67
N MET A 20 -3.21 -2.80 5.16
CA MET A 20 -3.74 -2.67 6.51
C MET A 20 -5.01 -3.52 6.70
N ALA A 21 -5.95 -3.45 5.75
CA ALA A 21 -7.19 -4.23 5.80
C ALA A 21 -6.92 -5.74 5.72
N GLU A 22 -6.00 -6.16 4.86
CA GLU A 22 -5.54 -7.54 4.74
C GLU A 22 -5.16 -8.11 6.10
N ILE A 23 -4.21 -7.46 6.77
CA ILE A 23 -3.63 -7.99 8.00
C ILE A 23 -4.58 -7.81 9.18
N ALA A 24 -5.42 -6.76 9.19
CA ALA A 24 -6.42 -6.55 10.22
C ALA A 24 -7.44 -7.69 10.22
N VAL A 25 -7.98 -8.06 9.05
CA VAL A 25 -8.97 -9.15 8.92
C VAL A 25 -8.37 -10.52 9.23
N VAL A 26 -7.12 -10.77 8.85
CA VAL A 26 -6.42 -12.03 9.16
C VAL A 26 -6.05 -12.15 10.64
N SER A 27 -5.74 -11.02 11.29
CA SER A 27 -5.24 -11.01 12.68
C SER A 27 -6.33 -10.73 13.72
N ALA A 28 -7.52 -10.29 13.30
CA ALA A 28 -8.63 -10.03 14.19
C ALA A 28 -9.15 -11.33 14.82
N ARG A 29 -9.45 -11.29 16.13
CA ARG A 29 -9.94 -12.47 16.85
C ARG A 29 -11.42 -12.72 16.50
N PRO A 30 -11.79 -13.91 15.97
CA PRO A 30 -13.18 -14.19 15.59
C PRO A 30 -14.17 -14.03 16.76
N THR A 31 -13.74 -14.37 17.98
CA THR A 31 -14.57 -14.21 19.18
C THR A 31 -14.93 -12.76 19.48
N ARG A 32 -13.99 -11.82 19.32
CA ARG A 32 -14.24 -10.39 19.51
C ARG A 32 -15.10 -9.80 18.41
N LEU A 33 -14.84 -10.17 17.15
CA LEU A 33 -15.67 -9.72 16.04
C LEU A 33 -17.12 -10.21 16.18
N ARG A 34 -17.35 -11.45 16.69
CA ARG A 34 -18.70 -11.96 16.97
C ARG A 34 -19.42 -11.12 18.01
N GLN A 35 -18.76 -10.81 19.12
CA GLN A 35 -19.32 -9.94 20.15
C GLN A 35 -19.68 -8.55 19.59
N MET A 36 -18.81 -7.97 18.76
CA MET A 36 -19.06 -6.67 18.12
C MET A 36 -20.23 -6.74 17.12
N ALA A 37 -20.32 -7.80 16.33
CA ALA A 37 -21.41 -8.02 15.39
C ALA A 37 -22.76 -8.21 16.12
N GLU A 38 -22.77 -8.95 17.22
CA GLU A 38 -23.94 -9.12 18.10
C GLU A 38 -24.38 -7.80 18.75
N SER A 39 -23.44 -6.89 19.03
CA SER A 39 -23.74 -5.51 19.48
C SER A 39 -24.22 -4.56 18.36
N GLY A 40 -24.40 -5.06 17.13
CA GLY A 40 -24.94 -4.28 16.01
C GLY A 40 -23.90 -3.69 15.06
N ASN A 41 -22.61 -3.99 15.21
CA ASN A 41 -21.57 -3.50 14.29
C ASN A 41 -21.61 -4.30 12.97
N THR A 42 -22.08 -3.67 11.90
CA THR A 42 -22.17 -4.27 10.56
C THR A 42 -20.81 -4.56 9.94
N GLY A 43 -19.79 -3.73 10.22
CA GLY A 43 -18.42 -3.95 9.76
C GLY A 43 -17.80 -5.19 10.41
N ALA A 44 -18.04 -5.41 11.70
CA ALA A 44 -17.59 -6.62 12.40
C ALA A 44 -18.23 -7.89 11.82
N ARG A 45 -19.49 -7.81 11.37
CA ARG A 45 -20.16 -8.92 10.68
C ARG A 45 -19.52 -9.19 9.31
N ALA A 46 -19.26 -8.16 8.52
CA ALA A 46 -18.56 -8.30 7.25
C ALA A 46 -17.15 -8.88 7.43
N ALA A 47 -16.41 -8.40 8.44
CA ALA A 47 -15.09 -8.92 8.79
C ALA A 47 -15.14 -10.41 9.13
N LEU A 48 -16.13 -10.87 9.91
CA LEU A 48 -16.33 -12.29 10.20
C LEU A 48 -16.57 -13.13 8.96
N ASP A 49 -17.42 -12.63 8.06
CA ASP A 49 -17.74 -13.34 6.81
C ASP A 49 -16.49 -13.45 5.92
N LEU A 50 -15.68 -12.39 5.85
CA LEU A 50 -14.40 -12.36 5.14
C LEU A 50 -13.36 -13.27 5.79
N SER A 51 -13.23 -13.27 7.12
CA SER A 51 -12.35 -14.18 7.86
C SER A 51 -12.77 -15.65 7.75
N GLY A 52 -14.05 -15.92 7.46
CA GLY A 52 -14.59 -17.26 7.21
C GLY A 52 -14.19 -17.83 5.85
N ASN A 53 -13.89 -16.99 4.86
CA ASN A 53 -13.38 -17.40 3.55
C ASN A 53 -12.20 -16.51 3.10
N PRO A 54 -11.06 -16.60 3.80
CA PRO A 54 -9.95 -15.66 3.62
C PRO A 54 -9.33 -15.77 2.23
N GLY A 55 -9.40 -16.94 1.57
CA GLY A 55 -8.76 -17.16 0.28
C GLY A 55 -9.22 -16.20 -0.82
N ARG A 56 -10.53 -15.95 -0.95
CA ARG A 56 -11.04 -15.02 -1.98
C ARG A 56 -10.70 -13.58 -1.65
N PHE A 57 -10.86 -13.18 -0.39
CA PHE A 57 -10.55 -11.83 0.09
C PHE A 57 -9.07 -11.49 -0.12
N LEU A 58 -8.18 -12.36 0.33
CA LEU A 58 -6.73 -12.20 0.18
C LEU A 58 -6.34 -12.13 -1.29
N ALA A 59 -6.90 -12.99 -2.15
CA ALA A 59 -6.62 -12.93 -3.58
C ALA A 59 -7.03 -11.59 -4.21
N THR A 60 -8.22 -11.07 -3.89
CA THR A 60 -8.67 -9.77 -4.41
C THR A 60 -7.79 -8.61 -3.92
N ILE A 61 -7.46 -8.58 -2.63
CA ILE A 61 -6.58 -7.56 -2.06
C ILE A 61 -5.18 -7.63 -2.68
N GLN A 62 -4.61 -8.83 -2.82
CA GLN A 62 -3.28 -9.01 -3.38
C GLN A 62 -3.19 -8.54 -4.83
N ILE A 63 -4.24 -8.76 -5.63
CA ILE A 63 -4.35 -8.20 -6.98
C ILE A 63 -4.34 -6.67 -6.91
N GLY A 64 -5.12 -6.07 -5.99
CA GLY A 64 -5.13 -4.64 -5.75
C GLY A 64 -3.76 -4.08 -5.40
N ILE A 65 -3.08 -4.67 -4.41
CA ILE A 65 -1.73 -4.30 -3.98
C ILE A 65 -0.75 -4.37 -5.16
N THR A 66 -0.81 -5.44 -5.95
CA THR A 66 0.08 -5.63 -7.10
C THR A 66 -0.15 -4.58 -8.17
N LEU A 67 -1.41 -4.32 -8.55
CA LEU A 67 -1.77 -3.30 -9.55
C LEU A 67 -1.31 -1.91 -9.12
N VAL A 68 -1.51 -1.59 -7.84
CA VAL A 68 -1.12 -0.32 -7.26
C VAL A 68 0.42 -0.19 -7.24
N GLY A 69 1.13 -1.23 -6.81
CA GLY A 69 2.60 -1.25 -6.77
C GLY A 69 3.24 -1.10 -8.14
N VAL A 70 2.75 -1.85 -9.14
CA VAL A 70 3.25 -1.75 -10.53
C VAL A 70 2.94 -0.37 -11.12
N GLY A 71 1.74 0.16 -10.89
CA GLY A 71 1.37 1.51 -11.31
C GLY A 71 2.29 2.56 -10.68
N ALA A 72 2.43 2.55 -9.35
CA ALA A 72 3.29 3.49 -8.64
C ALA A 72 4.75 3.43 -9.11
N GLY A 73 5.28 2.23 -9.33
CA GLY A 73 6.63 2.02 -9.86
C GLY A 73 6.81 2.61 -11.26
N ALA A 74 5.95 2.22 -12.21
CA ALA A 74 6.06 2.66 -13.60
C ALA A 74 5.84 4.17 -13.78
N PHE A 75 4.81 4.73 -13.13
CA PHE A 75 4.52 6.16 -13.20
C PHE A 75 5.55 7.01 -12.45
N GLY A 76 5.95 6.54 -11.27
CA GLY A 76 6.93 7.22 -10.43
C GLY A 76 8.30 7.26 -11.10
N GLU A 77 8.79 6.13 -11.62
CA GLU A 77 10.10 6.05 -12.26
C GLU A 77 10.22 7.01 -13.45
N ALA A 78 9.28 6.92 -14.40
CA ALA A 78 9.33 7.73 -15.62
C ALA A 78 9.28 9.23 -15.32
N THR A 79 8.44 9.64 -14.36
CA THR A 79 8.25 11.05 -14.02
C THR A 79 9.42 11.59 -13.21
N LEU A 80 9.81 10.91 -12.12
CA LEU A 80 10.83 11.40 -11.19
C LEU A 80 12.24 11.36 -11.81
N THR A 81 12.54 10.38 -12.65
CA THR A 81 13.85 10.26 -13.32
C THR A 81 14.11 11.47 -14.23
N GLN A 82 13.11 11.91 -15.00
CA GLN A 82 13.24 13.09 -15.87
C GLN A 82 13.52 14.38 -15.09
N HIS A 83 13.08 14.48 -13.84
CA HIS A 83 13.32 15.65 -12.99
C HIS A 83 14.64 15.59 -12.25
N LEU A 84 15.09 14.38 -11.90
CA LEU A 84 16.33 14.19 -11.15
C LEU A 84 17.56 14.17 -12.07
N GLU A 85 17.41 13.69 -13.31
CA GLU A 85 18.51 13.62 -14.28
C GLU A 85 19.27 14.95 -14.46
N PRO A 86 18.63 16.11 -14.68
CA PRO A 86 19.35 17.37 -14.91
C PRO A 86 20.27 17.76 -13.74
N SER A 87 19.84 17.51 -12.51
CA SER A 87 20.62 17.79 -11.29
C SER A 87 21.84 16.89 -11.15
N LEU A 88 21.81 15.70 -11.76
CA LEU A 88 22.90 14.72 -11.71
C LEU A 88 23.87 14.82 -12.90
N ARG A 89 23.53 15.58 -13.96
CA ARG A 89 24.37 15.74 -15.15
C ARG A 89 25.77 16.26 -14.85
N GLY A 90 25.91 17.19 -13.88
CA GLY A 90 27.21 17.77 -13.52
C GLY A 90 28.19 16.77 -12.89
N VAL A 91 27.69 15.70 -12.26
CA VAL A 91 28.50 14.69 -11.57
C VAL A 91 28.65 13.43 -12.42
N PHE A 92 27.59 12.99 -13.08
CA PHE A 92 27.52 11.69 -13.75
C PHE A 92 27.60 11.76 -15.28
N GLY A 93 27.56 12.96 -15.88
CA GLY A 93 27.67 13.15 -17.32
C GLY A 93 26.69 12.28 -18.12
N ALA A 94 27.22 11.44 -19.00
CA ALA A 94 26.44 10.51 -19.84
C ALA A 94 25.64 9.46 -19.03
N SER A 95 26.08 9.14 -17.82
CA SER A 95 25.43 8.14 -16.94
C SER A 95 24.36 8.75 -16.03
N SER A 96 24.09 10.06 -16.15
CA SER A 96 23.15 10.78 -15.28
C SER A 96 21.73 10.22 -15.30
N ARG A 97 21.24 9.75 -16.46
CA ARG A 97 19.92 9.12 -16.57
C ARG A 97 19.84 7.80 -15.81
N THR A 98 20.86 6.96 -15.93
CA THR A 98 20.95 5.68 -15.20
C THR A 98 21.07 5.90 -13.70
N ALA A 99 21.89 6.87 -13.27
CA ALA A 99 22.02 7.24 -11.87
C ALA A 99 20.70 7.78 -11.30
N ALA A 100 20.01 8.66 -12.05
CA ALA A 100 18.70 9.18 -11.67
C ALA A 100 17.67 8.06 -11.54
N ALA A 101 17.59 7.16 -12.52
CA ALA A 101 16.69 6.02 -12.49
C ALA A 101 16.95 5.12 -11.27
N ALA A 102 18.21 4.79 -10.99
CA ALA A 102 18.58 3.98 -9.83
C ALA A 102 18.15 4.63 -8.51
N VAL A 103 18.43 5.93 -8.31
CA VAL A 103 18.03 6.67 -7.11
C VAL A 103 16.50 6.71 -6.98
N VAL A 104 15.80 6.96 -8.08
CA VAL A 104 14.34 7.02 -8.10
C VAL A 104 13.72 5.66 -7.79
N VAL A 105 14.19 4.57 -8.40
CA VAL A 105 13.72 3.21 -8.13
C VAL A 105 13.94 2.85 -6.67
N ILE A 106 15.13 3.09 -6.12
CA ILE A 106 15.43 2.82 -4.71
C ILE A 106 14.51 3.65 -3.80
N GLY A 107 14.34 4.93 -4.09
CA GLY A 107 13.48 5.83 -3.32
C GLY A 107 12.02 5.41 -3.33
N ILE A 108 11.44 5.20 -4.52
CA ILE A 108 10.05 4.74 -4.67
C ILE A 108 9.85 3.40 -3.98
N THR A 109 10.76 2.45 -4.17
CA THR A 109 10.68 1.13 -3.53
C THR A 109 10.68 1.27 -2.01
N TYR A 110 11.57 2.09 -1.46
CA TYR A 110 11.59 2.37 -0.02
C TYR A 110 10.28 2.96 0.48
N PHE A 111 9.79 4.05 -0.13
CA PHE A 111 8.56 4.69 0.32
C PHE A 111 7.33 3.78 0.16
N THR A 112 7.27 3.01 -0.93
CA THR A 112 6.16 2.09 -1.20
C THR A 112 6.16 0.94 -0.18
N LEU A 113 7.32 0.34 0.11
CA LEU A 113 7.40 -0.73 1.11
C LEU A 113 7.18 -0.19 2.54
N VAL A 114 7.84 0.90 2.92
CA VAL A 114 7.76 1.40 4.30
C VAL A 114 6.40 2.04 4.58
N ILE A 115 5.99 3.00 3.77
CA ILE A 115 4.74 3.76 3.99
C ILE A 115 3.54 3.06 3.40
N GLY A 116 3.70 2.46 2.22
CA GLY A 116 2.60 1.81 1.51
C GLY A 116 2.32 0.38 1.96
N GLU A 117 3.15 -0.25 2.79
CA GLU A 117 2.91 -1.65 3.19
C GLU A 117 3.27 -1.95 4.66
N LEU A 118 4.52 -1.77 5.07
CA LEU A 118 5.01 -2.19 6.39
C LEU A 118 4.39 -1.40 7.55
N ALA A 119 4.37 -0.06 7.46
CA ALA A 119 3.75 0.77 8.49
C ALA A 119 2.23 0.53 8.60
N PRO A 120 1.46 0.48 7.50
CA PRO A 120 0.05 0.11 7.52
C PRO A 120 -0.18 -1.30 8.06
N LYS A 121 0.63 -2.29 7.70
CA LYS A 121 0.52 -3.65 8.24
C LYS A 121 0.75 -3.68 9.75
N ASN A 122 1.75 -2.94 10.25
CA ASN A 122 1.99 -2.83 11.68
C ASN A 122 0.81 -2.15 12.42
N LEU A 123 0.15 -1.16 11.81
CA LEU A 123 -1.07 -0.57 12.36
C LEU A 123 -2.24 -1.57 12.37
N GLY A 124 -2.45 -2.30 11.26
CA GLY A 124 -3.45 -3.34 11.13
C GLY A 124 -3.27 -4.47 12.16
N LEU A 125 -2.02 -4.83 12.49
CA LEU A 125 -1.72 -5.81 13.54
C LEU A 125 -2.05 -5.30 14.94
N ARG A 126 -1.76 -4.03 15.23
CA ARG A 126 -1.98 -3.44 16.57
C ARG A 126 -3.45 -3.13 16.85
N TYR A 127 -4.21 -2.77 15.83
CA TYR A 127 -5.61 -2.36 15.94
C TYR A 127 -6.52 -3.21 15.05
N SER A 128 -6.29 -4.52 15.03
CA SER A 128 -6.91 -5.47 14.09
C SER A 128 -8.44 -5.48 14.16
N GLU A 129 -9.05 -5.57 15.35
CA GLU A 129 -10.52 -5.59 15.43
C GLU A 129 -11.15 -4.24 15.03
N GLY A 130 -10.52 -3.13 15.43
CA GLY A 130 -11.00 -1.79 15.12
C GLY A 130 -10.94 -1.47 13.62
N ILE A 131 -9.84 -1.85 12.96
CA ILE A 131 -9.66 -1.63 11.53
C ILE A 131 -10.50 -2.61 10.71
N ALA A 132 -10.61 -3.88 11.13
CA ALA A 132 -11.40 -4.86 10.40
C ALA A 132 -12.90 -4.54 10.43
N SER A 133 -13.38 -3.87 11.47
CA SER A 133 -14.80 -3.52 11.66
C SER A 133 -15.17 -2.08 11.29
N ALA A 134 -14.22 -1.32 10.72
CA ALA A 134 -14.42 0.04 10.22
C ALA A 134 -15.12 0.05 8.85
#